data_AF-A0A7H9AVB0-F1
#
_entry.id   AF-A0A7H9AVB0-F1
#
_cell.length_a   1.000
_cell.length_b   1.000
_cell.length_c   1.000
_cell.angle_alpha   90.00
_cell.angle_beta   90.00
_cell.angle_gamma   90.00
#
_symmetry.space_group_name_H-M   'P 1'
#
loop_
_entity.id
_entity.type
_entity.pdbx_description
1 polymer ?
#
loop_
_entity_poly.entity_id
_entity_poly.type
_entity_poly.pdbx_seq_one_letter_code
_entity_poly.pdbx_strand_id
1 'polypeptide(L)'
;MSEATTENGGSSDLKAQIQRYLVASGNYEKISDKLGERLLQDGWVDEVRRLITAEIRATNSTNFSQILSKIEPEALDLVSTPTKEEVLEQIRVFLNEIVGTE
;
A
#
# COMPACT_ATOMS: atom_id res chain seq x y z
N MET A 1 -15.54 -18.70 38.23
CA MET A 1 -14.49 -18.78 37.20
C MET A 1 -15.18 -18.88 35.85
N SER A 2 -15.52 -17.74 35.25
CA SER A 2 -16.10 -17.66 33.91
C SER A 2 -15.78 -16.28 33.32
N GLU A 3 -15.20 -16.33 32.13
CA GLU A 3 -15.14 -15.31 31.07
C GLU A 3 -14.65 -13.89 31.40
N ALA A 4 -13.36 -13.68 31.13
CA ALA A 4 -12.88 -12.40 30.62
C ALA A 4 -12.60 -12.56 29.12
N THR A 5 -13.65 -12.38 28.30
CA THR A 5 -13.50 -12.07 26.88
C THR A 5 -13.55 -10.55 26.77
N THR A 6 -12.39 -9.90 26.67
CA THR A 6 -12.31 -8.47 26.39
C THR A 6 -11.19 -8.19 25.38
N GLU A 7 -11.65 -7.65 24.24
CA GLU A 7 -10.98 -6.64 23.42
C GLU A 7 -9.89 -7.08 22.43
N ASN A 8 -10.33 -7.44 21.22
CA ASN A 8 -9.50 -7.36 20.00
C ASN A 8 -10.20 -6.58 18.85
N GLY A 9 -11.20 -5.74 19.18
CA GLY A 9 -12.06 -5.04 18.21
C GLY A 9 -11.67 -3.59 17.89
N GLY A 10 -10.86 -2.93 18.71
CA GLY A 10 -10.62 -1.48 18.62
C GLY A 10 -9.68 -1.03 17.49
N SER A 11 -8.65 -1.81 17.16
CA SER A 11 -7.61 -1.40 16.19
C SER A 11 -8.09 -1.44 14.74
N SER A 12 -8.87 -2.45 14.36
CA SER A 12 -9.41 -2.57 13.00
C SER A 12 -10.44 -1.49 12.69
N ASP A 13 -11.26 -1.12 13.68
CA ASP A 13 -12.28 -0.09 13.49
C ASP A 13 -11.65 1.31 13.40
N LEU A 14 -10.62 1.59 14.20
CA LEU A 14 -9.84 2.82 14.10
C LEU A 14 -9.18 2.98 12.72
N LYS A 15 -8.56 1.91 12.18
CA LYS A 15 -7.97 1.94 10.83
C LYS A 15 -9.03 2.27 9.78
N ALA A 16 -10.21 1.68 9.88
CA ALA A 16 -11.30 1.95 8.94
C ALA A 16 -11.83 3.39 9.06
N GLN A 17 -11.91 3.94 10.28
CA GLN A 17 -12.29 5.34 10.51
C GLN A 17 -11.27 6.32 9.89
N ILE A 18 -9.98 6.06 10.09
CA ILE A 18 -8.88 6.84 9.50
C ILE A 18 -8.97 6.81 7.96
N GLN A 19 -9.14 5.63 7.37
CA GLN A 19 -9.27 5.49 5.92
C GLN A 19 -10.47 6.28 5.37
N ARG A 20 -11.62 6.21 6.04
CA ARG A 20 -12.81 7.00 5.65
C ARG A 20 -12.53 8.50 5.70
N TYR A 21 -11.84 8.97 6.73
CA TYR A 21 -11.47 10.38 6.83
C TYR A 21 -10.49 10.81 5.73
N LEU A 22 -9.46 10.01 5.45
CA LEU A 22 -8.49 10.30 4.38
C LEU A 22 -9.18 10.39 3.02
N VAL A 23 -10.17 9.54 2.75
CA VAL A 23 -10.98 9.61 1.52
C VAL A 23 -11.86 10.86 1.51
N ALA A 24 -12.60 11.14 2.58
CA ALA A 24 -13.50 12.29 2.65
C ALA A 24 -12.78 13.65 2.56
N SER A 25 -11.55 13.73 3.08
CA SER A 25 -10.69 14.91 3.02
C SER A 25 -9.95 15.07 1.68
N GLY A 26 -10.01 14.07 0.79
CA GLY A 26 -9.22 14.02 -0.45
C GLY A 26 -7.73 13.75 -0.23
N ASN A 27 -7.28 13.54 1.01
CA ASN A 27 -5.88 13.25 1.31
C ASN A 27 -5.46 11.86 0.83
N TYR A 28 -6.38 10.90 0.75
CA TYR A 28 -6.12 9.59 0.15
C TYR A 28 -5.72 9.70 -1.33
N GLU A 29 -6.45 10.51 -2.11
CA GLU A 29 -6.16 10.75 -3.52
C GLU A 29 -4.78 11.39 -3.68
N LYS A 30 -4.45 12.42 -2.88
CA LYS A 30 -3.11 13.04 -2.87
C LYS A 30 -1.98 12.06 -2.57
N ILE A 31 -2.17 11.13 -1.63
CA ILE A 31 -1.18 10.08 -1.33
C ILE A 31 -1.04 9.13 -2.52
N SER A 32 -2.17 8.68 -3.06
CA SER A 32 -2.21 7.72 -4.18
C SER A 32 -1.56 8.28 -5.43
N ASP A 33 -1.87 9.53 -5.78
CA ASP A 33 -1.31 10.21 -6.95
C ASP A 33 0.19 10.40 -6.80
N LYS A 34 0.64 10.89 -5.63
CA LYS A 34 2.08 11.07 -5.36
C LYS A 34 2.84 9.75 -5.43
N LEU A 35 2.29 8.68 -4.87
CA LEU A 35 2.90 7.35 -4.97
C LEU A 35 2.96 6.91 -6.43
N GLY A 36 1.86 7.05 -7.19
CA GLY A 36 1.81 6.71 -8.60
C GLY A 36 2.82 7.47 -9.45
N GLU A 37 2.95 8.79 -9.23
CA GLU A 37 3.94 9.64 -9.89
C GLU A 37 5.37 9.21 -9.58
N ARG A 38 5.67 8.90 -8.31
CA ARG A 38 7.01 8.45 -7.90
C ARG A 38 7.37 7.10 -8.51
N LEU A 39 6.47 6.12 -8.42
CA LEU A 39 6.66 4.79 -9.02
C LEU A 39 6.78 4.84 -10.56
N LEU A 40 6.18 5.85 -11.19
CA LEU A 40 6.36 6.06 -12.63
C LEU A 40 7.72 6.71 -12.92
N GLN A 41 8.10 7.75 -12.17
CA GLN A 41 9.34 8.50 -12.37
C GLN A 41 10.60 7.68 -12.05
N ASP A 42 10.53 6.80 -11.05
CA ASP A 42 11.64 5.92 -10.66
C ASP A 42 11.73 4.65 -11.52
N GLY A 43 10.79 4.46 -12.45
CA GLY A 43 10.79 3.34 -13.40
C GLY A 43 10.21 2.05 -12.85
N TRP A 44 9.68 2.04 -11.61
CA TRP A 44 9.09 0.86 -10.99
C TRP A 44 7.96 0.26 -11.85
N VAL A 45 7.09 1.08 -12.44
CA VAL A 45 5.97 0.61 -13.26
C VAL A 45 6.44 -0.21 -14.46
N ASP A 46 7.50 0.24 -15.13
CA ASP A 46 8.05 -0.43 -16.30
C ASP A 46 8.79 -1.71 -15.91
N GLU A 47 9.48 -1.70 -14.77
CA GLU A 47 10.16 -2.89 -14.25
C GLU A 47 9.18 -3.99 -13.84
N VAL A 48 8.08 -3.64 -13.16
CA VAL A 48 7.03 -4.62 -12.82
C VAL A 48 6.38 -5.19 -14.09
N ARG A 49 6.13 -4.37 -15.12
CA ARG A 49 5.64 -4.87 -16.42
C ARG A 49 6.63 -5.83 -17.08
N ARG A 50 7.94 -5.55 -16.97
CA ARG A 50 9.00 -6.43 -17.46
C ARG A 50 8.99 -7.77 -16.72
N LEU A 51 8.85 -7.77 -15.40
CA LEU A 51 8.75 -8.98 -14.58
C LEU A 51 7.52 -9.82 -14.94
N ILE A 52 6.34 -9.20 -15.07
CA ILE A 52 5.11 -9.88 -15.49
C ILE A 52 5.30 -10.53 -16.86
N THR A 53 5.89 -9.81 -17.82
CA THR A 53 6.12 -10.35 -19.17
C THR A 53 7.12 -11.50 -19.15
N ALA A 54 8.17 -11.42 -18.34
CA ALA A 54 9.13 -12.50 -18.16
C ALA A 54 8.46 -13.75 -17.54
N GLU A 55 7.59 -13.57 -16.54
CA GLU A 55 6.89 -14.66 -15.87
C GLU A 55 5.88 -15.36 -16.78
N ILE A 56 5.13 -14.60 -17.58
CA ILE A 56 4.22 -15.16 -18.60
C ILE A 56 5.01 -16.02 -19.58
N ARG A 57 6.18 -15.56 -20.03
CA ARG A 57 7.04 -16.31 -20.95
C ARG A 57 7.65 -17.55 -20.30
N ALA A 58 8.04 -17.47 -19.04
CA ALA A 58 8.66 -18.58 -18.31
C ALA A 58 7.67 -19.70 -17.98
N THR A 59 6.45 -19.35 -17.58
CA THR A 59 5.41 -20.30 -17.18
C THR A 59 4.49 -20.73 -18.32
N ASN A 60 4.50 -19.98 -19.44
CA ASN A 60 3.52 -20.09 -20.51
C ASN A 60 2.06 -20.01 -20.00
N SER A 61 1.86 -19.29 -18.90
CA SER A 61 0.56 -19.09 -18.25
C SER A 61 0.17 -17.62 -18.29
N THR A 62 -1.12 -17.36 -18.50
CA THR A 62 -1.73 -16.03 -18.40
C THR A 62 -2.69 -15.97 -17.21
N ASN A 63 -2.64 -16.96 -16.32
CA ASN A 63 -3.48 -16.98 -15.13
C ASN A 63 -3.06 -15.86 -14.17
N PHE A 64 -3.97 -14.90 -13.97
CA PHE A 64 -3.72 -13.72 -13.14
C PHE A 64 -3.31 -14.07 -11.72
N SER A 65 -4.03 -14.96 -11.03
CA SER A 65 -3.74 -15.28 -9.63
C SER A 65 -2.38 -15.96 -9.46
N GLN A 66 -1.98 -16.82 -10.39
CA GLN A 66 -0.67 -17.45 -10.38
C GLN A 66 0.44 -16.41 -10.57
N ILE A 67 0.32 -15.56 -11.59
CA ILE A 67 1.31 -14.50 -11.87
C ILE A 67 1.39 -13.52 -10.69
N LEU A 68 0.25 -13.06 -10.17
CA LEU A 68 0.20 -12.10 -9.07
C LEU A 68 0.89 -12.65 -7.83
N SER A 69 0.61 -13.90 -7.45
CA SER A 69 1.19 -14.52 -6.24
C SER A 69 2.72 -14.58 -6.24
N LYS A 70 3.35 -14.53 -7.43
CA LYS A 70 4.79 -14.54 -7.58
C LYS A 70 5.38 -13.14 -7.78
N ILE A 71 4.71 -12.30 -8.56
CA ILE A 71 5.21 -10.96 -8.87
C ILE A 71 4.99 -9.97 -7.73
N GLU A 72 3.90 -10.08 -6.96
CA GLU A 72 3.57 -9.16 -5.87
C GLU A 72 4.72 -8.97 -4.86
N PRO A 73 5.33 -10.01 -4.28
CA PRO A 73 6.46 -9.82 -3.36
C PRO A 73 7.66 -9.12 -4.01
N GLU A 74 8.01 -9.49 -5.25
CA GLU A 74 9.10 -8.84 -5.99
C GLU A 74 8.80 -7.37 -6.28
N ALA A 75 7.56 -7.07 -6.65
CA ALA A 75 7.11 -5.70 -6.91
C ALA A 75 7.15 -4.85 -5.64
N LEU A 76 6.79 -5.40 -4.47
CA LEU A 76 6.89 -4.69 -3.19
C LEU A 76 8.35 -4.40 -2.80
N ASP A 77 9.25 -5.34 -3.05
CA ASP A 77 10.69 -5.18 -2.76
C ASP A 77 11.38 -4.20 -3.71
N LEU A 78 10.87 -4.04 -4.93
CA LEU A 78 11.38 -3.08 -5.92
C LEU A 78 11.05 -1.61 -5.59
N VAL A 79 10.12 -1.35 -4.68
CA VAL A 79 9.79 0.04 -4.30
C VAL A 79 11.02 0.68 -3.68
N SER A 80 11.49 1.77 -4.30
CA SER A 80 12.71 2.44 -3.84
C SER A 80 12.54 2.99 -2.41
N THR A 81 13.61 2.90 -1.60
CA THR A 81 13.60 3.44 -0.24
C THR A 81 13.18 4.91 -0.18
N PRO A 82 13.67 5.81 -1.07
CA PRO A 82 13.23 7.20 -1.06
C PRO A 82 11.73 7.38 -1.31
N THR A 83 11.16 6.66 -2.30
CA THR A 83 9.71 6.68 -2.58
C THR A 83 8.92 6.20 -1.36
N LYS A 84 9.36 5.10 -0.74
CA LYS A 84 8.72 4.55 0.46
C LYS A 84 8.77 5.52 1.64
N GLU A 85 9.92 6.09 1.94
CA GLU A 85 10.10 7.05 3.04
C GLU A 85 9.27 8.31 2.83
N GLU A 86 9.30 8.88 1.62
CA GLU A 86 8.56 10.10 1.29
C GLU A 86 7.05 9.93 1.43
N VAL A 87 6.51 8.81 0.93
CA VAL A 87 5.06 8.53 1.00
C VAL A 87 4.66 8.18 2.42
N LEU A 88 5.47 7.43 3.17
CA LEU A 88 5.20 7.13 4.59
C LEU A 88 5.19 8.40 5.43
N GLU A 89 6.10 9.34 5.17
CA GLU A 89 6.13 10.62 5.88
C GLU A 89 4.87 11.43 5.60
N GLN A 90 4.43 11.49 4.34
CA GLN A 90 3.17 12.15 4.00
C GLN A 90 1.96 11.50 4.70
N ILE A 91 1.91 10.17 4.76
CA ILE A 91 0.86 9.46 5.51
C ILE A 91 0.90 9.86 6.98
N ARG A 92 2.07 9.89 7.62
CA ARG A 92 2.22 10.30 9.03
C ARG A 92 1.74 11.72 9.29
N VAL A 93 2.07 12.67 8.40
CA VAL A 93 1.59 14.05 8.51
C VAL A 93 0.07 14.09 8.53
N PHE A 94 -0.60 13.40 7.59
CA PHE A 94 -2.07 13.36 7.57
C PHE A 94 -2.66 12.60 8.75
N LEU A 95 -2.00 11.57 9.26
CA LEU A 95 -2.45 10.87 10.45
C LEU A 95 -2.37 11.77 11.68
N ASN A 96 -1.28 12.53 11.86
CA ASN A 96 -1.13 13.45 12.99
C ASN A 96 -2.18 14.58 13.01
N GLU A 97 -2.72 14.96 11.84
CA GLU A 97 -3.85 15.89 11.76
C GLU A 97 -5.17 15.27 12.27
N ILE A 98 -5.29 13.94 12.22
CA ILE A 98 -6.52 13.19 12.54
C ILE A 98 -6.50 12.71 13.99
N VAL A 99 -5.42 12.03 14.39
CA VAL A 99 -5.19 11.64 15.77
C VAL A 99 -4.48 12.80 16.44
N GLY A 100 -5.24 13.63 17.14
CA GLY A 100 -4.70 14.65 18.01
C GLY A 100 -3.85 14.00 19.10
N THR A 101 -2.56 13.83 18.81
CA THR A 101 -1.56 13.39 19.77
C THR A 101 -0.97 14.64 20.42
N GLU A 102 -1.66 15.14 21.45
CA GLU A 102 -1.04 15.92 22.53
C GLU A 102 -0.43 14.98 23.58
#